data_AF-A0A960VW41-F1
#
_entry.id   AF-A0A960VW41-F1
#
_cell.length_a   1.000
_cell.length_b   1.000
_cell.length_c   1.000
_cell.angle_alpha   90.00
_cell.angle_beta   90.00
_cell.angle_gamma   90.00
#
_symmetry.space_group_name_H-M   'P 1'
#
loop_
_entity.id
_entity.type
_entity.pdbx_description
1 polymer ?
#
loop_
_entity_poly.entity_id
_entity_poly.type
_entity_poly.pdbx_seq_one_letter_code
_entity_poly.pdbx_strand_id
1 'polypeptide(L)'
;MDVLEAADWYEQQRIGLGYDFYLNFEDAIELLKSHPYIFQEVYNNFRRTLMKNFPYAIFYSVDEIEKEVEVVGVFNTHRDPEIWKKRIKLKSK
;
A
#
# COMPACT_ATOMS: atom_id res chain seq x y z
N MET A 1 -7.41 -9.98 1.17
CA MET A 1 -6.21 -10.20 1.97
C MET A 1 -5.90 -8.88 2.58
N ASP A 2 -6.47 -8.74 3.75
CA ASP A 2 -6.44 -7.54 4.56
C ASP A 2 -5.05 -7.41 5.19
N VAL A 3 -4.65 -6.18 5.51
CA VAL A 3 -3.33 -5.89 6.11
C VAL A 3 -3.15 -6.69 7.41
N LEU A 4 -4.23 -6.88 8.15
CA LEU A 4 -4.25 -7.70 9.38
C LEU A 4 -3.97 -9.19 9.10
N GLU A 5 -4.58 -9.77 8.07
CA GLU A 5 -4.29 -11.17 7.69
C GLU A 5 -2.81 -11.35 7.29
N ALA A 6 -2.22 -10.35 6.64
CA ALA A 6 -0.81 -10.37 6.30
C ALA A 6 0.07 -10.30 7.56
N ALA A 7 -0.26 -9.42 8.50
CA ALA A 7 0.46 -9.29 9.77
C ALA A 7 0.40 -10.60 10.59
N ASP A 8 -0.78 -11.20 10.72
CA ASP A 8 -0.97 -12.47 11.43
C ASP A 8 -0.18 -13.61 10.78
N TRP A 9 -0.16 -13.67 9.44
CA TRP A 9 0.63 -14.67 8.72
C TRP A 9 2.13 -14.52 9.01
N TYR A 10 2.65 -13.29 9.04
CA TYR A 10 4.05 -13.02 9.36
C TYR A 10 4.39 -13.36 10.81
N GLU A 11 3.50 -13.05 11.76
CA GLU A 11 3.70 -13.40 13.17
C GLU A 11 3.81 -14.91 13.38
N GLN A 12 3.04 -15.70 12.62
CA GLN A 12 3.13 -17.16 12.62
C GLN A 12 4.44 -17.69 12.02
N GLN A 13 5.08 -16.95 11.10
CA GLN A 13 6.38 -17.36 10.54
C GLN A 13 7.52 -17.13 11.54
N ARG A 14 7.48 -16.02 12.27
CA ARG A 14 8.47 -15.66 13.28
C ARG A 14 7.87 -14.67 14.26
N ILE A 15 8.03 -14.96 15.55
CA ILE A 15 7.61 -14.07 16.63
C ILE A 15 8.22 -12.67 16.42
N GLY A 16 7.37 -11.65 16.42
CA GLY A 16 7.71 -10.24 16.21
C GLY A 16 7.70 -9.77 14.75
N LEU A 17 7.61 -10.68 13.77
CA LEU A 17 7.63 -10.30 12.37
C LEU A 17 6.30 -9.68 11.90
N GLY A 18 5.17 -10.04 12.53
CA GLY A 18 3.89 -9.38 12.31
C GLY A 18 3.90 -7.94 12.84
N TYR A 19 4.56 -7.73 13.98
CA TYR A 19 4.79 -6.39 14.53
C TYR A 19 5.70 -5.55 13.61
N ASP A 20 6.80 -6.11 13.12
CA ASP A 20 7.66 -5.45 12.13
C ASP A 20 6.88 -5.07 10.86
N PHE A 21 6.00 -5.94 10.39
CA PHE A 21 5.13 -5.66 9.24
C PHE A 21 4.20 -4.49 9.52
N TYR A 22 3.55 -4.47 10.68
CA TYR A 22 2.68 -3.38 11.10
C TYR A 22 3.43 -2.05 11.20
N LEU A 23 4.62 -2.03 11.81
CA LEU A 23 5.46 -0.83 11.89
C LEU A 23 5.84 -0.30 10.51
N ASN A 24 6.25 -1.17 9.59
CA ASN A 24 6.58 -0.75 8.23
C ASN A 24 5.35 -0.22 7.46
N PHE A 25 4.16 -0.75 7.76
CA PHE A 25 2.91 -0.22 7.22
C PHE A 25 2.60 1.17 7.78
N GLU A 26 2.67 1.36 9.10
CA GLU A 26 2.47 2.67 9.76
C GLU A 26 3.45 3.72 9.24
N ASP A 27 4.75 3.41 9.18
CA ASP A 27 5.78 4.30 8.64
C ASP A 27 5.44 4.76 7.21
N ALA A 28 4.94 3.83 6.38
CA ALA A 28 4.53 4.17 5.02
C ALA A 28 3.30 5.09 5.03
N ILE A 29 2.31 4.84 5.89
CA ILE A 29 1.12 5.70 6.01
C ILE A 29 1.49 7.09 6.54
N GLU A 30 2.37 7.21 7.54
CA GLU A 30 2.84 8.51 8.03
C GLU A 30 3.55 9.30 6.93
N LEU A 31 4.39 8.62 6.14
CA LEU A 31 5.06 9.23 5.00
C LEU A 31 4.07 9.71 3.93
N LEU A 32 2.99 8.96 3.68
CA LEU A 32 1.91 9.38 2.79
C LEU A 32 1.16 10.61 3.30
N LYS A 33 0.94 10.71 4.62
CA LYS A 33 0.28 11.88 5.23
C LYS A 33 1.13 13.14 5.10
N SER A 34 2.44 13.05 5.35
CA SER A 34 3.32 14.23 5.29
C SER A 34 3.76 14.58 3.87
N HIS A 35 3.94 13.58 3.00
CA HIS A 35 4.58 13.73 1.71
C HIS A 35 3.89 12.90 0.62
N PRO A 36 2.60 13.14 0.32
CA PRO A 36 1.81 12.29 -0.59
C PRO A 36 2.33 12.25 -2.04
N TYR A 37 3.13 13.24 -2.46
CA TYR A 37 3.61 13.38 -3.84
C TYR A 37 5.02 12.81 -4.09
N ILE A 38 5.71 12.29 -3.07
CA ILE A 38 7.11 11.82 -3.24
C ILE A 38 7.21 10.52 -4.04
N PHE A 39 6.14 9.73 -4.07
CA PHE A 39 6.12 8.46 -4.79
C PHE A 39 5.67 8.66 -6.21
N GLN A 40 6.28 7.91 -7.12
CA GLN A 40 6.00 7.98 -8.54
C GLN A 40 4.54 7.58 -8.84
N GLU A 41 3.93 8.31 -9.77
CA GLU A 41 2.66 7.92 -10.36
C GLU A 41 2.85 6.71 -11.28
N VAL A 42 2.03 5.68 -11.06
CA VAL A 42 2.09 4.43 -11.81
C VAL A 42 1.01 4.38 -12.88
N TYR A 43 -0.15 5.00 -12.65
CA TYR A 43 -1.28 5.01 -13.58
C TYR A 43 -2.35 6.03 -13.19
N ASN A 44 -2.78 6.93 -14.07
CA ASN A 44 -3.97 7.79 -13.92
C ASN A 44 -4.15 8.40 -12.51
N ASN A 45 -3.15 9.15 -12.02
CA ASN A 45 -3.06 9.74 -10.68
C ASN A 45 -2.92 8.76 -9.50
N PHE A 46 -2.86 7.45 -9.75
CA PHE A 46 -2.53 6.46 -8.73
C PHE A 46 -1.02 6.36 -8.56
N ARG A 47 -0.59 6.51 -7.32
CA ARG A 47 0.78 6.40 -6.86
C ARG A 47 0.97 5.09 -6.11
N ARG A 48 2.22 4.63 -6.06
CA ARG A 48 2.58 3.38 -5.37
C ARG A 48 3.82 3.58 -4.53
N THR A 49 3.73 3.17 -3.26
CA THR A 49 4.90 2.98 -2.39
C THR A 49 5.10 1.50 -2.09
N LEU A 50 6.36 1.10 -1.88
CA LEU A 50 6.72 -0.25 -1.47
C LEU A 50 7.00 -0.22 0.03
N MET A 51 6.46 -1.21 0.76
CA MET A 51 6.82 -1.39 2.15
C MET A 51 8.26 -1.89 2.23
N LYS A 52 9.05 -1.30 3.13
CA LYS A 52 10.43 -1.70 3.33
C LYS A 52 10.43 -3.11 3.96
N ASN A 53 11.37 -3.97 3.52
CA ASN A 53 11.53 -5.35 3.99
C ASN A 53 10.38 -6.34 3.68
N PHE A 54 9.26 -5.88 3.14
CA PHE A 54 8.10 -6.72 2.83
C PHE A 54 7.70 -6.61 1.36
N PRO A 55 7.35 -7.72 0.69
CA PRO A 55 6.95 -7.73 -0.70
C PRO A 55 5.49 -7.24 -0.85
N TYR A 56 5.22 -6.02 -0.39
CA TYR A 56 3.91 -5.40 -0.43
C TYR A 56 4.02 -3.97 -0.93
N ALA A 57 3.03 -3.56 -1.70
CA ALA A 57 2.89 -2.25 -2.27
C ALA A 57 1.57 -1.62 -1.82
N ILE A 58 1.64 -0.39 -1.35
CA ILE A 58 0.47 0.43 -1.02
C ILE A 58 0.18 1.29 -2.25
N PHE A 59 -1.02 1.14 -2.80
CA PHE A 59 -1.52 1.99 -3.88
C PHE A 59 -2.50 3.00 -3.32
N TYR A 60 -2.31 4.24 -3.71
CA TYR A 60 -3.11 5.35 -3.22
C TYR A 60 -3.27 6.43 -4.30
N SER A 61 -4.31 7.23 -4.18
CA SER A 61 -4.53 8.46 -4.96
C SER A 61 -4.50 9.65 -4.02
N VAL A 62 -4.20 10.82 -4.58
CA VAL A 62 -4.21 12.08 -3.85
C VAL A 62 -5.27 12.95 -4.49
N ASP A 63 -6.27 13.35 -3.70
CA ASP A 63 -7.24 14.34 -4.12
C ASP A 63 -6.64 15.73 -3.88
N GLU A 64 -6.35 16.47 -4.95
CA GLU A 64 -5.73 17.79 -4.82
C GLU A 64 -6.70 18.87 -4.31
N ILE A 65 -8.01 18.66 -4.48
CA ILE A 65 -9.05 19.61 -4.09
C ILE A 65 -9.30 19.48 -2.59
N GLU A 66 -9.57 18.26 -2.12
CA GLU A 66 -9.85 17.97 -0.71
C GLU A 66 -8.56 17.78 0.11
N LYS A 67 -7.40 17.69 -0.55
CA LYS A 67 -6.08 17.41 0.07
C LYS A 67 -6.06 16.12 0.87
N GLU A 68 -6.81 15.13 0.41
CA GLU A 68 -6.93 13.83 1.05
C GLU A 68 -6.13 12.76 0.32
N VAL A 69 -5.68 11.76 1.06
CA VAL A 69 -4.99 10.59 0.52
C VAL A 69 -5.93 9.39 0.62
N GLU A 70 -6.43 8.93 -0.52
CA GLU A 70 -7.25 7.72 -0.57
C GLU A 70 -6.36 6.49 -0.80
N VAL A 71 -6.29 5.59 0.18
CA VAL A 71 -5.61 4.31 0.02
C VAL A 71 -6.55 3.34 -0.70
N VAL A 72 -6.19 2.99 -1.94
CA VAL A 72 -6.99 2.08 -2.80
C VAL A 72 -6.81 0.63 -2.37
N GLY A 73 -5.61 0.28 -1.91
CA GLY A 73 -5.34 -1.05 -1.37
C GLY A 73 -3.86 -1.36 -1.22
N VAL A 74 -3.61 -2.39 -0.41
CA VAL A 74 -2.28 -2.96 -0.18
C VAL A 74 -2.20 -4.30 -0.90
N PHE A 75 -1.21 -4.46 -1.78
CA PHE A 75 -1.08 -5.64 -2.63
C PHE A 75 0.28 -6.28 -2.46
N ASN A 76 0.32 -7.61 -2.38
CA ASN A 76 1.57 -8.35 -2.41
C ASN A 76 2.22 -8.25 -3.81
N THR A 77 3.48 -7.83 -3.86
CA THR A 77 4.22 -7.56 -5.11
C THR A 77 4.64 -8.81 -5.86
N HIS A 78 4.64 -9.98 -5.21
CA HIS A 78 4.85 -11.25 -5.88
C HIS A 78 3.61 -11.75 -6.63
N ARG A 79 2.44 -11.14 -6.40
CA ARG A 79 1.22 -11.47 -7.14
C ARG A 79 1.17 -10.74 -8.47
N ASP A 80 0.47 -11.36 -9.42
CA ASP A 80 0.36 -10.88 -10.80
C ASP A 80 -0.08 -9.39 -10.86
N PRO A 81 0.69 -8.53 -11.55
CA PRO A 81 0.41 -7.10 -11.59
C PRO A 81 -0.91 -6.74 -12.28
N GLU A 82 -1.50 -7.65 -13.06
CA GLU A 82 -2.81 -7.45 -13.68
C GLU A 82 -3.94 -7.36 -12.64
N ILE A 83 -3.75 -7.93 -11.44
CA ILE A 83 -4.76 -7.93 -10.37
C ILE A 83 -5.00 -6.50 -9.87
N TRP A 84 -3.93 -5.78 -9.50
CA TRP A 84 -4.07 -4.41 -9.00
C TRP A 84 -4.46 -3.45 -10.13
N LYS A 85 -3.96 -3.64 -11.36
CA LYS A 85 -4.37 -2.82 -12.52
C LYS A 85 -5.87 -2.91 -12.79
N LYS A 86 -6.45 -4.12 -12.76
CA LYS A 86 -7.91 -4.29 -12.92
C LYS A 86 -8.68 -3.59 -11.81
N ARG A 87 -8.22 -3.71 -10.56
CA ARG A 87 -8.88 -3.11 -9.39
C ARG A 87 -8.82 -1.59 -9.40
N ILE A 88 -7.68 -1.01 -9.79
CA ILE A 88 -7.51 0.44 -9.97
C ILE A 88 -8.36 0.96 -11.13
N LYS A 89 -8.40 0.25 -12.27
CA LYS A 89 -9.26 0.63 -13.41
C LYS A 89 -10.75 0.66 -13.05
N LEU A 90 -11.21 -0.20 -12.14
CA LEU A 90 -12.61 -0.20 -11.66
C LEU A 90 -12.94 1.00 -10.76
N LYS A 91 -11.96 1.50 -10.01
CA LYS A 91 -12.08 2.66 -9.12
C LYS A 91 -11.93 4.01 -9.84
N SER A 92 -11.36 3.99 -11.04
CA SER A 92 -11.10 5.17 -11.87
C SER A 92 -12.27 5.57 -12.80
N LYS A 93 -13.43 4.93 -12.68
CA LYS A 93 -14.60 5.13 -13.55
C LYS A 93 -15.78 5.61 -12.73
#